data_AF-A0A8K0DXK6-F1
#
_entry.id   AF-A0A8K0DXK6-F1
#
_cell.length_a   1.000
_cell.length_b   1.000
_cell.length_c   1.000
_cell.angle_alpha   90.00
_cell.angle_beta   90.00
_cell.angle_gamma   90.00
#
_symmetry.space_group_name_H-M   'P 1'
#
loop_
_entity.id
_entity.type
_entity.pdbx_description
1 polymer ?
#
loop_
_entity_poly.entity_id
_entity_poly.type
_entity_poly.pdbx_seq_one_letter_code
_entity_poly.pdbx_strand_id
1 'polypeptide(L)'
;MAKEESKLHIVMFPWLAFGHINPFLELAKLIAQKGHRISFISTPRNIDRLPKLPPNLSPCINFVKVPLPHTEDLPEDAQATIDLPREKVPHLKNAHDRLQDSIAHILQSSNADWVVYDFSAHWLPDIARNLGISSAFFSIVTAACLTFTGPTLTPDDRNKPEDYTVPPKWVPFPSKVAYRLFEILKVYDDVSGDDGAIPVFRSFVEVLGGCDAIAVRTCSEFEPEWLHLLEDIHRKPVIPVGVLAPRLYDVNGDDDNENWRPIKEWLDKQAKRSVVYIAFGTEAKLRNDELTEIAYGLELSGLPFFWVLRLDDDSELPEGFEERTKGRGIVCATWVPQLKILAHDSVGGFLTHSGWSSVVEALQFEIPLVLFTIANDQGLNAALLEEKQVGYLLPREESDGSFTRQSVADSLKLVVVEEEGKSYRDKAKEMSRLFGDKDRQTKYVDNFLAHLVSHRHPKV
;
A
#
# COMPACT_ATOMS: atom_id res chain seq x y z
N MET A 1 14.57 2.17 40.54
CA MET A 1 14.77 3.26 39.56
C MET A 1 14.42 2.68 38.19
N ALA A 2 13.32 3.13 37.60
CA ALA A 2 12.97 2.74 36.24
C ALA A 2 14.08 3.23 35.30
N LYS A 3 14.58 2.36 34.41
CA LYS A 3 15.44 2.79 33.29
C LYS A 3 14.68 3.92 32.59
N GLU A 4 15.28 5.11 32.47
CA GLU A 4 14.84 6.06 31.45
C GLU A 4 14.84 5.30 30.12
N GLU A 5 13.67 4.99 29.57
CA GLU A 5 13.56 4.50 28.21
C GLU A 5 14.24 5.53 27.31
N SER A 6 15.32 5.15 26.63
CA SER A 6 16.07 6.10 25.83
C SER A 6 15.19 6.53 24.65
N LYS A 7 14.61 7.72 24.75
CA LYS A 7 13.80 8.29 23.68
C LYS A 7 14.67 8.50 22.45
N LEU A 8 14.14 8.10 21.30
CA LEU A 8 14.81 8.22 20.01
C LEU A 8 14.31 9.46 19.30
N HIS A 9 15.16 10.08 18.50
CA HIS A 9 14.77 10.96 17.41
C HIS A 9 14.90 10.22 16.08
N ILE A 10 13.78 10.05 15.39
CA ILE A 10 13.70 9.33 14.11
C ILE A 10 13.28 10.31 13.02
N VAL A 11 14.05 10.35 11.93
CA VAL A 11 13.68 11.06 10.71
C VAL A 11 12.96 10.09 9.78
N MET A 12 11.84 10.50 9.20
CA MET A 12 11.06 9.70 8.25
C MET A 12 10.97 10.41 6.91
N PHE A 13 11.30 9.71 5.83
CA PHE A 13 11.30 10.25 4.47
C PHE A 13 10.66 9.25 3.47
N PRO A 14 9.32 9.25 3.36
CA PRO A 14 8.60 8.40 2.41
C PRO A 14 8.68 8.90 0.97
N TRP A 15 8.41 7.99 0.02
CA TRP A 15 8.15 8.35 -1.37
C TRP A 15 6.92 9.28 -1.49
N LEU A 16 6.89 10.15 -2.51
CA LEU A 16 5.88 11.19 -2.75
C LEU A 16 4.57 10.63 -3.34
N ALA A 17 4.04 9.57 -2.74
CA ALA A 17 2.76 8.97 -3.09
C ALA A 17 1.97 8.68 -1.81
N PHE A 18 0.66 8.93 -1.78
CA PHE A 18 -0.12 8.77 -0.54
C PHE A 18 -0.23 7.31 -0.08
N GLY A 19 -0.09 6.35 -1.00
CA GLY A 19 0.08 4.93 -0.66
C GLY A 19 1.32 4.64 0.21
N HIS A 20 2.32 5.52 0.19
CA HIS A 20 3.58 5.43 0.95
C HIS A 20 3.56 6.38 2.16
N ILE A 21 3.13 7.63 1.96
CA ILE A 21 3.09 8.65 3.00
C ILE A 21 2.16 8.25 4.15
N ASN A 22 0.97 7.68 3.85
CA ASN A 22 -0.01 7.33 4.88
C ASN A 22 0.51 6.22 5.82
N PRO A 23 1.04 5.07 5.34
CA PRO A 23 1.64 4.08 6.22
C PRO A 23 2.81 4.60 7.05
N PHE A 24 3.67 5.45 6.48
CA PHE A 24 4.73 6.11 7.24
C PHE A 24 4.15 6.98 8.36
N LEU A 25 3.07 7.72 8.09
CA LEU A 25 2.42 8.55 9.10
C LEU A 25 1.76 7.70 10.20
N GLU A 26 1.16 6.56 9.86
CA GLU A 26 0.63 5.63 10.86
C GLU A 26 1.74 5.07 11.76
N LEU A 27 2.88 4.65 11.18
CA LEU A 27 4.04 4.22 11.96
C LEU A 27 4.57 5.36 12.85
N ALA A 28 4.70 6.58 12.31
CA ALA A 28 5.10 7.77 13.04
C ALA A 28 4.21 8.03 14.26
N LYS A 29 2.88 7.94 14.08
CA LYS A 29 1.90 8.11 15.15
C LYS A 29 2.06 7.06 16.25
N LEU A 30 2.23 5.79 15.89
CA LEU A 30 2.41 4.70 16.87
C LEU A 30 3.73 4.84 17.64
N ILE A 31 4.81 5.26 16.98
CA ILE A 31 6.10 5.51 17.62
C ILE A 31 6.02 6.74 18.55
N ALA A 32 5.37 7.82 18.10
CA ALA A 32 5.17 9.02 18.89
C ALA A 32 4.32 8.78 20.14
N GLN A 33 3.33 7.88 20.07
CA GLN A 33 2.54 7.44 21.24
C GLN A 33 3.41 6.82 22.34
N LYS A 34 4.57 6.26 21.99
CA LYS A 34 5.56 5.71 22.92
C LYS A 34 6.57 6.77 23.41
N GLY A 35 6.38 8.04 23.03
CA GLY A 35 7.15 9.19 23.49
C GLY A 35 8.46 9.43 22.74
N HIS A 36 8.66 8.80 21.58
CA HIS A 36 9.80 9.07 20.69
C HIS A 36 9.50 10.28 19.80
N ARG A 37 10.55 11.01 19.39
CA ARG A 37 10.43 12.18 18.52
C ARG A 37 10.54 11.77 17.06
N ILE A 38 9.64 12.29 16.22
CA ILE A 38 9.65 12.11 14.77
C ILE A 38 9.89 13.46 14.08
N SER A 39 10.81 13.49 13.12
CA SER A 39 10.84 14.50 12.05
C SER A 39 10.29 13.85 10.78
N PHE A 40 9.06 14.20 10.41
CA PHE A 40 8.40 13.63 9.24
C PHE A 40 8.57 14.57 8.06
N ILE A 41 9.40 14.18 7.10
CA ILE A 41 9.80 15.00 5.96
C ILE A 41 8.91 14.71 4.76
N SER A 42 8.36 15.76 4.16
CA SER A 42 7.70 15.70 2.85
C SER A 42 7.63 17.09 2.22
N THR A 43 7.18 17.17 0.98
CA THR A 43 6.92 18.43 0.28
C THR A 43 5.80 19.25 0.94
N PRO A 44 5.79 20.59 0.81
CA PRO A 44 4.82 21.46 1.47
C PRO A 44 3.36 21.05 1.24
N ARG A 45 2.97 20.79 -0.03
CA ARG A 45 1.60 20.47 -0.41
C ARG A 45 1.18 19.10 0.12
N ASN A 46 2.09 18.14 0.18
CA ASN A 46 1.81 16.84 0.77
C ASN A 46 1.59 16.94 2.27
N ILE A 47 2.40 17.71 3.00
CA ILE A 47 2.18 17.97 4.43
C ILE A 47 0.82 18.65 4.65
N ASP A 48 0.44 19.61 3.81
CA ASP A 48 -0.84 20.32 3.94
C ASP A 48 -2.07 19.44 3.63
N ARG A 49 -1.88 18.33 2.92
CA ARG A 49 -2.91 17.30 2.66
C ARG A 49 -3.05 16.26 3.78
N LEU A 50 -2.09 16.20 4.71
CA LEU A 50 -2.13 15.23 5.80
C LEU A 50 -3.22 15.58 6.82
N PRO A 51 -3.80 14.56 7.49
CA PRO A 51 -4.73 14.81 8.58
C PRO A 51 -4.04 15.57 9.71
N LYS A 52 -4.81 16.39 10.43
CA LYS A 52 -4.32 17.07 11.63
C LYS A 52 -3.92 16.04 12.67
N LEU A 53 -2.76 16.25 13.28
CA LEU A 53 -2.29 15.39 14.35
C LEU A 53 -3.17 15.54 15.61
N PRO A 54 -3.46 14.44 16.32
CA PRO A 54 -4.03 14.51 17.66
C PRO A 54 -3.17 15.38 18.59
N PRO A 55 -3.76 16.22 19.46
CA PRO A 55 -3.01 17.14 20.33
C PRO A 55 -1.94 16.47 21.21
N ASN A 56 -2.17 15.20 21.59
CA ASN A 56 -1.21 14.41 22.37
C ASN A 56 0.00 13.93 21.57
N LEU A 57 -0.06 13.96 20.23
CA LEU A 57 1.05 13.54 19.34
C LEU A 57 1.79 14.72 18.72
N SER A 58 1.15 15.89 18.61
CA SER A 58 1.76 17.11 18.05
C SER A 58 3.13 17.49 18.66
N PRO A 59 3.39 17.31 19.97
CA PRO A 59 4.71 17.59 20.54
C PRO A 59 5.81 16.61 20.10
N CYS A 60 5.42 15.40 19.68
CA CYS A 60 6.34 14.33 19.33
C CYS A 60 6.58 14.22 17.83
N ILE A 61 5.68 14.72 16.98
CA ILE A 61 5.81 14.67 15.51
C ILE A 61 5.96 16.09 14.97
N ASN A 62 7.13 16.36 14.39
CA ASN A 62 7.40 17.60 13.68
C ASN A 62 7.31 17.36 12.17
N PHE A 63 6.38 18.03 11.49
CA PHE A 63 6.32 18.04 10.03
C PHE A 63 7.38 18.99 9.45
N VAL A 64 8.29 18.45 8.66
CA VAL A 64 9.38 19.19 8.03
C VAL A 64 9.06 19.33 6.54
N LYS A 65 8.71 20.56 6.13
CA LYS A 65 8.40 20.89 4.74
C LYS A 65 9.69 21.15 3.96
N VAL A 66 9.94 20.39 2.91
CA VAL A 66 11.10 20.57 2.02
C VAL A 66 10.61 20.89 0.61
N PRO A 67 10.90 22.08 0.06
CA PRO A 67 10.50 22.44 -1.30
C PRO A 67 11.03 21.43 -2.32
N LEU A 68 10.14 20.94 -3.18
CA LEU A 68 10.53 20.07 -4.29
C LEU A 68 11.26 20.89 -5.35
N PRO A 69 12.48 20.54 -5.77
CA PRO A 69 13.19 21.24 -6.84
C PRO A 69 12.39 21.16 -8.14
N HIS A 70 12.17 22.31 -8.78
CA HIS A 70 11.45 22.35 -10.05
C HIS A 70 12.29 21.70 -11.18
N THR A 71 11.59 21.04 -12.09
CA THR A 71 12.12 20.45 -13.33
C THR A 71 11.15 20.83 -14.46
N GLU A 72 11.66 21.15 -15.66
CA GLU A 72 10.84 21.67 -16.77
C GLU A 72 9.64 20.77 -17.14
N ASP A 73 9.77 19.46 -16.98
CA ASP A 73 8.74 18.47 -17.33
C ASP A 73 7.70 18.22 -16.21
N LEU A 74 7.86 18.86 -15.05
CA LEU A 74 6.98 18.70 -13.89
C LEU A 74 6.12 19.96 -13.71
N PRO A 75 4.78 19.85 -13.70
CA PRO A 75 3.91 20.97 -13.36
C PRO A 75 4.30 21.60 -12.02
N GLU A 76 4.27 22.93 -11.91
CA GLU A 76 4.77 23.68 -10.75
C GLU A 76 4.13 23.23 -9.42
N ASP A 77 2.84 22.88 -9.46
CA ASP A 77 2.08 22.46 -8.28
C ASP A 77 2.15 20.95 -8.01
N ALA A 78 2.75 20.15 -8.89
CA ALA A 78 2.78 18.69 -8.75
C ALA A 78 3.84 18.26 -7.73
N GLN A 79 3.39 17.74 -6.59
CA GLN A 79 4.27 17.35 -5.48
C GLN A 79 4.03 15.91 -5.01
N ALA A 80 3.08 15.20 -5.61
CA ALA A 80 2.84 13.78 -5.41
C ALA A 80 2.37 13.10 -6.71
N THR A 81 2.41 11.77 -6.74
CA THR A 81 1.93 10.96 -7.87
C THR A 81 0.46 11.24 -8.22
N ILE A 82 -0.39 11.54 -7.22
CA ILE A 82 -1.80 11.90 -7.45
C ILE A 82 -2.00 13.21 -8.24
N ASP A 83 -0.97 14.05 -8.34
CA ASP A 83 -1.00 15.29 -9.13
C ASP A 83 -0.65 15.06 -10.60
N LEU A 84 -0.31 13.83 -10.97
CA LEU A 84 0.32 13.49 -12.24
C LEU A 84 -0.35 12.29 -12.89
N PRO A 85 -0.38 12.24 -14.23
CA PRO A 85 -0.61 10.99 -14.93
C PRO A 85 0.65 10.10 -14.81
N ARG A 86 0.48 8.77 -14.96
CA ARG A 86 1.52 7.78 -14.61
C ARG A 86 2.82 7.98 -15.40
N GLU A 87 2.71 8.36 -16.67
CA GLU A 87 3.83 8.62 -17.57
C GLU A 87 4.71 9.80 -17.14
N LYS A 88 4.22 10.69 -16.25
CA LYS A 88 5.00 11.82 -15.71
C LYS A 88 5.67 11.52 -14.36
N VAL A 89 5.41 10.36 -13.76
CA VAL A 89 6.01 9.95 -12.48
C VAL A 89 7.55 9.90 -12.53
N PRO A 90 8.22 9.52 -13.64
CA PRO A 90 9.68 9.59 -13.72
C PRO A 90 10.26 10.99 -13.47
N HIS A 91 9.58 12.06 -13.91
CA HIS A 91 10.01 13.43 -13.65
C HIS A 91 9.88 13.80 -12.16
N LEU A 92 8.85 13.31 -11.48
CA LEU A 92 8.73 13.45 -10.02
C LEU A 92 9.88 12.72 -9.29
N LYS A 93 10.31 11.56 -9.80
CA LYS A 93 11.45 10.81 -9.26
C LYS A 93 12.76 11.59 -9.41
N ASN A 94 12.99 12.18 -10.59
CA ASN A 94 14.14 13.06 -10.82
C ASN A 94 14.15 14.29 -9.89
N ALA A 95 12.99 14.91 -9.69
CA ALA A 95 12.84 16.02 -8.75
C ALA A 95 13.09 15.60 -7.29
N HIS A 96 12.61 14.40 -6.91
CA HIS A 96 12.87 13.80 -5.60
C HIS A 96 14.37 13.53 -5.39
N ASP A 97 15.09 13.04 -6.40
CA ASP A 97 16.54 12.80 -6.28
C ASP A 97 17.34 14.08 -6.07
N ARG A 98 16.86 15.21 -6.60
CA ARG A 98 17.44 16.53 -6.33
C ARG A 98 17.24 17.01 -4.89
N LEU A 99 16.46 16.32 -4.06
CA LEU A 99 16.34 16.61 -2.63
C LEU A 99 17.58 16.17 -1.83
N GLN A 100 18.51 15.42 -2.44
CA GLN A 100 19.68 14.84 -1.79
C GLN A 100 20.41 15.83 -0.85
N ASP A 101 20.79 17.00 -1.35
CA ASP A 101 21.53 18.02 -0.57
C ASP A 101 20.70 18.60 0.57
N SER A 102 19.40 18.82 0.33
CA SER A 102 18.48 19.34 1.35
C SER A 102 18.30 18.34 2.48
N ILE A 103 18.12 17.05 2.15
CA ILE A 103 18.00 15.98 3.13
C ILE A 103 19.33 15.76 3.86
N ALA A 104 20.48 15.82 3.19
CA ALA A 104 21.79 15.76 3.83
C ALA A 104 21.95 16.87 4.88
N HIS A 105 21.59 18.11 4.53
CA HIS A 105 21.67 19.24 5.46
C HIS A 105 20.72 19.08 6.66
N ILE A 106 19.50 18.60 6.43
CA ILE A 106 18.54 18.31 7.50
C ILE A 106 19.08 17.22 8.42
N LEU A 107 19.64 16.14 7.87
CA LEU A 107 20.21 15.05 8.66
C LEU A 107 21.44 15.53 9.46
N GLN A 108 22.34 16.29 8.85
CA GLN A 108 23.53 16.84 9.50
C GLN A 108 23.20 17.80 10.65
N SER A 109 22.14 18.59 10.51
CA SER A 109 21.65 19.49 11.56
C SER A 109 20.69 18.80 12.53
N SER A 110 20.26 17.58 12.22
CA SER A 110 19.47 16.75 13.13
C SER A 110 20.38 16.05 14.12
N ASN A 111 19.85 15.77 15.31
CA ASN A 111 20.46 14.84 16.26
C ASN A 111 19.74 13.48 16.18
N ALA A 112 19.41 13.06 14.95
CA ALA A 112 18.63 11.86 14.69
C ALA A 112 19.44 10.61 15.05
N ASP A 113 18.79 9.68 15.74
CA ASP A 113 19.34 8.36 16.02
C ASP A 113 19.12 7.42 14.83
N TRP A 114 18.02 7.62 14.10
CA TRP A 114 17.64 6.82 12.94
C TRP A 114 17.07 7.68 11.81
N VAL A 115 17.34 7.27 10.57
CA VAL A 115 16.57 7.67 9.39
C VAL A 115 15.82 6.46 8.83
N VAL A 116 14.52 6.62 8.62
CA VAL A 116 13.62 5.62 8.04
C VAL A 116 13.18 6.11 6.67
N TYR A 117 13.41 5.34 5.63
CA TYR A 117 13.16 5.75 4.25
C TYR A 117 12.58 4.63 3.39
N ASP A 118 12.08 5.02 2.23
CA ASP A 118 11.46 4.15 1.24
C ASP A 118 12.38 3.89 0.02
N PHE A 119 11.87 3.21 -1.00
CA PHE A 119 12.65 2.73 -2.15
C PHE A 119 13.17 3.85 -3.04
N SER A 120 12.50 5.00 -3.07
CA SER A 120 12.84 6.11 -3.96
C SER A 120 14.18 6.76 -3.62
N ALA A 121 14.53 6.81 -2.32
CA ALA A 121 15.70 7.52 -1.82
C ALA A 121 16.98 6.66 -1.86
N HIS A 122 17.32 6.14 -3.03
CA HIS A 122 18.48 5.24 -3.24
C HIS A 122 19.83 5.83 -2.80
N TRP A 123 19.96 7.17 -2.79
CA TRP A 123 21.15 7.92 -2.34
C TRP A 123 21.22 8.14 -0.81
N LEU A 124 20.12 7.92 -0.09
CA LEU A 124 20.02 8.21 1.35
C LEU A 124 20.82 7.27 2.27
N PRO A 125 20.96 5.96 1.98
CA PRO A 125 21.77 5.07 2.83
C PRO A 125 23.22 5.55 2.98
N ASP A 126 23.84 6.03 1.89
CA ASP A 126 25.22 6.52 1.90
C ASP A 126 25.38 7.81 2.72
N ILE A 127 24.40 8.72 2.63
CA ILE A 127 24.37 9.93 3.45
C ILE A 127 24.26 9.58 4.93
N ALA A 128 23.33 8.69 5.29
CA ALA A 128 23.15 8.24 6.67
C ALA A 128 24.45 7.66 7.24
N ARG A 129 25.11 6.77 6.46
CA ARG A 129 26.38 6.16 6.83
C ARG A 129 27.49 7.19 7.04
N ASN A 130 27.63 8.16 6.13
CA ASN A 130 28.65 9.22 6.22
C ASN A 130 28.43 10.14 7.43
N LEU A 131 27.18 10.31 7.87
CA LEU A 131 26.83 11.09 9.05
C LEU A 131 26.82 10.26 10.34
N GLY A 132 27.08 8.95 10.27
CA GLY A 132 27.01 8.05 11.43
C GLY A 132 25.60 7.83 11.97
N ILE A 133 24.56 8.06 11.16
CA ILE A 133 23.14 7.88 11.52
C ILE A 133 22.72 6.47 11.13
N SER A 134 22.05 5.74 12.02
CA SER A 134 21.49 4.42 11.68
C SER A 134 20.32 4.55 10.69
N SER A 135 20.15 3.55 9.85
CA SER A 135 19.25 3.57 8.71
C SER A 135 18.34 2.36 8.67
N ALA A 136 17.05 2.58 8.45
CA ALA A 136 16.10 1.50 8.21
C ALA A 136 15.33 1.74 6.92
N PHE A 137 15.30 0.72 6.05
CA PHE A 137 14.36 0.70 4.94
C PHE A 137 12.99 0.29 5.45
N PHE A 138 11.94 1.05 5.16
CA PHE A 138 10.57 0.70 5.52
C PHE A 138 9.75 0.34 4.27
N SER A 139 9.49 -0.95 4.13
CA SER A 139 8.68 -1.52 3.05
C SER A 139 7.19 -1.36 3.33
N ILE A 140 6.50 -0.65 2.45
CA ILE A 140 5.03 -0.58 2.43
C ILE A 140 4.38 -1.72 1.64
N VAL A 141 5.19 -2.50 0.90
CA VAL A 141 4.78 -3.71 0.18
C VAL A 141 5.00 -4.96 1.04
N THR A 142 4.36 -6.07 0.65
CA THR A 142 4.45 -7.37 1.35
C THR A 142 5.87 -7.93 1.36
N ALA A 143 6.16 -8.81 2.32
CA ALA A 143 7.47 -9.48 2.38
C ALA A 143 7.67 -10.33 1.11
N ALA A 144 6.63 -11.05 0.67
CA ALA A 144 6.64 -11.81 -0.58
C ALA A 144 7.02 -10.93 -1.76
N CYS A 145 6.37 -9.78 -1.95
CA CYS A 145 6.72 -8.85 -3.03
C CYS A 145 8.18 -8.38 -2.94
N LEU A 146 8.66 -8.06 -1.74
CA LEU A 146 10.02 -7.56 -1.58
C LEU A 146 11.07 -8.64 -1.91
N THR A 147 10.80 -9.93 -1.64
CA THR A 147 11.72 -11.02 -2.03
C THR A 147 11.90 -11.16 -3.54
N PHE A 148 10.99 -10.62 -4.36
CA PHE A 148 11.15 -10.60 -5.82
C PHE A 148 12.21 -9.61 -6.29
N THR A 149 12.69 -8.71 -5.42
CA THR A 149 13.88 -7.87 -5.71
C THR A 149 15.18 -8.69 -5.71
N GLY A 150 15.14 -9.88 -5.10
CA GLY A 150 16.24 -10.82 -5.09
C GLY A 150 17.37 -10.53 -4.11
N PRO A 151 18.28 -11.51 -3.96
CA PRO A 151 19.45 -11.37 -3.11
C PRO A 151 20.39 -10.28 -3.62
N THR A 152 20.90 -9.45 -2.70
CA THR A 152 21.87 -8.39 -3.04
C THR A 152 23.21 -8.94 -3.56
N LEU A 153 23.53 -10.20 -3.26
CA LEU A 153 24.83 -10.82 -3.54
C LEU A 153 24.80 -11.82 -4.70
N THR A 154 23.62 -12.24 -5.16
CA THR A 154 23.51 -13.20 -6.28
C THR A 154 22.80 -12.51 -7.43
N PRO A 155 23.39 -12.46 -8.64
CA PRO A 155 22.74 -11.88 -9.79
C PRO A 155 21.40 -12.56 -10.07
N ASP A 156 20.37 -11.74 -10.26
CA ASP A 156 19.11 -12.18 -10.84
C ASP A 156 19.32 -12.45 -12.34
N ASP A 157 18.97 -13.65 -12.80
CA ASP A 157 19.14 -14.06 -14.19
C ASP A 157 17.87 -13.94 -15.03
N ARG A 158 16.79 -13.43 -14.44
CA ARG A 158 15.52 -13.14 -15.13
C ARG A 158 15.69 -11.92 -16.05
N ASN A 159 15.41 -12.09 -17.34
CA ASN A 159 15.71 -11.06 -18.36
C ASN A 159 14.61 -10.87 -19.42
N LYS A 160 13.49 -11.57 -19.26
CA LYS A 160 12.26 -11.38 -20.05
C LYS A 160 11.03 -11.52 -19.14
N PRO A 161 9.88 -10.95 -19.53
CA PRO A 161 8.66 -10.99 -18.72
C PRO A 161 8.27 -12.40 -18.27
N GLU A 162 8.43 -13.41 -19.14
CA GLU A 162 8.06 -14.80 -18.85
C GLU A 162 8.82 -15.39 -17.65
N ASP A 163 10.04 -14.91 -17.38
CA ASP A 163 10.85 -15.41 -16.26
C ASP A 163 10.27 -15.01 -14.89
N TYR A 164 9.36 -14.03 -14.87
CA TYR A 164 8.67 -13.54 -13.66
C TYR A 164 7.32 -14.24 -13.44
N THR A 165 6.94 -15.17 -14.32
CA THR A 165 5.69 -15.96 -14.24
C THR A 165 5.83 -17.24 -13.42
N VAL A 166 6.98 -17.41 -12.77
CA VAL A 166 7.27 -18.48 -11.82
C VAL A 166 7.93 -17.90 -10.57
N PRO A 167 7.83 -18.57 -9.41
CA PRO A 167 8.56 -18.16 -8.22
C PRO A 167 10.07 -18.10 -8.49
N PRO A 168 10.78 -17.10 -7.96
CA PRO A 168 12.21 -16.96 -8.21
C PRO A 168 13.01 -18.11 -7.57
N LYS A 169 14.17 -18.42 -8.16
CA LYS A 169 14.99 -19.60 -7.80
C LYS A 169 15.49 -19.63 -6.36
N TRP A 170 15.56 -18.48 -5.69
CA TRP A 170 15.94 -18.38 -4.29
C TRP A 170 14.80 -18.67 -3.32
N VAL A 171 13.56 -18.89 -3.78
CA VAL A 171 12.44 -19.33 -2.94
C VAL A 171 12.58 -20.83 -2.69
N PRO A 172 12.94 -21.29 -1.46
CA PRO A 172 13.28 -22.67 -1.20
C PRO A 172 12.07 -23.53 -0.80
N PHE A 173 10.87 -22.96 -0.77
CA PHE A 173 9.64 -23.60 -0.32
C PHE A 173 8.58 -23.63 -1.45
N PRO A 174 7.62 -24.57 -1.42
CA PRO A 174 6.54 -24.59 -2.39
C PRO A 174 5.73 -23.30 -2.34
N SER A 175 5.67 -22.61 -3.47
CA SER A 175 4.90 -21.38 -3.66
C SER A 175 4.42 -21.30 -5.10
N LYS A 176 3.27 -20.67 -5.31
CA LYS A 176 2.74 -20.29 -6.62
C LYS A 176 2.75 -18.78 -6.82
N VAL A 177 3.21 -18.02 -5.83
CA VAL A 177 3.32 -16.56 -5.93
C VAL A 177 4.27 -16.23 -7.06
N ALA A 178 3.73 -15.57 -8.09
CA ALA A 178 4.41 -15.06 -9.27
C ALA A 178 3.49 -14.06 -9.97
N TYR A 179 4.02 -13.27 -10.90
CA TYR A 179 3.18 -12.44 -11.75
C TYR A 179 2.47 -13.31 -12.80
N ARG A 180 1.26 -12.93 -13.19
CA ARG A 180 0.72 -13.37 -14.49
C ARG A 180 1.40 -12.60 -15.62
N LEU A 181 1.41 -13.16 -16.82
CA LEU A 181 2.16 -12.57 -17.94
C LEU A 181 1.70 -11.12 -18.24
N PHE A 182 0.40 -10.89 -18.32
CA PHE A 182 -0.15 -9.54 -18.54
C PHE A 182 0.16 -8.57 -17.38
N GLU A 183 0.45 -9.05 -16.18
CA GLU A 183 0.76 -8.20 -15.02
C GLU A 183 2.21 -7.73 -15.10
N ILE A 184 3.15 -8.65 -15.33
CA ILE A 184 4.56 -8.29 -15.49
C ILE A 184 4.77 -7.39 -16.71
N LEU A 185 4.07 -7.62 -17.83
CA LEU A 185 4.17 -6.76 -19.02
C LEU A 185 3.84 -5.29 -18.74
N LYS A 186 3.02 -4.98 -17.72
CA LYS A 186 2.65 -3.60 -17.35
C LYS A 186 3.64 -2.89 -16.43
N VAL A 187 4.60 -3.62 -15.89
CA VAL A 187 5.63 -3.12 -14.95
C VAL A 187 7.04 -3.53 -15.38
N TYR A 188 7.18 -4.21 -16.52
CA TYR A 188 8.45 -4.77 -16.96
C TYR A 188 9.47 -3.67 -17.21
N ASP A 189 9.07 -2.56 -17.82
CA ASP A 189 9.96 -1.41 -18.05
C ASP A 189 10.50 -0.83 -16.73
N ASP A 190 9.68 -0.79 -15.68
CA ASP A 190 10.09 -0.37 -14.33
C ASP A 190 11.14 -1.32 -13.71
N VAL A 191 11.12 -2.60 -14.13
CA VAL A 191 12.03 -3.67 -13.69
C VAL A 191 13.30 -3.72 -14.54
N SER A 192 13.20 -3.64 -15.87
CA SER A 192 14.31 -3.79 -16.81
C SER A 192 15.07 -2.49 -17.09
N GLY A 193 14.45 -1.33 -16.86
CA GLY A 193 15.17 -0.05 -16.76
C GLY A 193 15.39 0.74 -18.06
N ASP A 194 14.41 0.82 -18.94
CA ASP A 194 14.56 1.41 -20.28
C ASP A 194 14.10 2.89 -20.39
N ASP A 195 13.81 3.57 -19.27
CA ASP A 195 13.16 4.90 -19.25
C ASP A 195 14.07 6.10 -18.95
N GLY A 196 15.38 5.90 -18.79
CA GLY A 196 16.35 6.97 -18.53
C GLY A 196 16.40 7.49 -17.09
N ALA A 197 15.57 6.97 -16.18
CA ALA A 197 15.72 7.12 -14.74
C ALA A 197 16.52 5.94 -14.15
N ILE A 198 16.97 6.04 -12.89
CA ILE A 198 17.45 4.83 -12.20
C ILE A 198 16.26 3.86 -12.10
N PRO A 199 16.37 2.63 -12.62
CA PRO A 199 15.27 1.67 -12.62
C PRO A 199 14.76 1.45 -11.21
N VAL A 200 13.45 1.32 -11.02
CA VAL A 200 12.85 1.10 -9.69
C VAL A 200 13.52 -0.06 -8.97
N PHE A 201 13.79 -1.14 -9.71
CA PHE A 201 14.52 -2.29 -9.21
C PHE A 201 15.92 -1.95 -8.69
N ARG A 202 16.70 -1.14 -9.41
CA ARG A 202 18.02 -0.68 -8.93
C ARG A 202 17.87 0.16 -7.67
N SER A 203 16.86 1.02 -7.57
CA SER A 203 16.60 1.78 -6.35
C SER A 203 16.38 0.86 -5.15
N PHE A 204 15.60 -0.23 -5.30
CA PHE A 204 15.44 -1.26 -4.27
C PHE A 204 16.76 -1.91 -3.85
N VAL A 205 17.60 -2.31 -4.82
CA VAL A 205 18.90 -2.92 -4.53
C VAL A 205 19.78 -2.00 -3.69
N GLU A 206 19.87 -0.71 -4.03
CA GLU A 206 20.69 0.27 -3.30
C GLU A 206 20.15 0.50 -1.88
N VAL A 207 18.84 0.72 -1.71
CA VAL A 207 18.26 0.97 -0.37
C VAL A 207 18.35 -0.25 0.54
N LEU A 208 18.09 -1.45 0.00
CA LEU A 208 18.15 -2.71 0.75
C LEU A 208 19.60 -3.08 1.06
N GLY A 209 20.51 -2.87 0.10
CA GLY A 209 21.96 -3.07 0.28
C GLY A 209 22.58 -2.08 1.25
N GLY A 210 22.05 -0.85 1.35
CA GLY A 210 22.61 0.22 2.15
C GLY A 210 22.09 0.37 3.59
N CYS A 211 20.90 -0.16 3.91
CA CYS A 211 20.27 0.00 5.23
C CYS A 211 20.88 -0.88 6.34
N ASP A 212 20.67 -0.54 7.61
CA ASP A 212 21.06 -1.38 8.76
C ASP A 212 19.97 -2.39 9.16
N ALA A 213 18.70 -2.06 8.91
CA ALA A 213 17.55 -2.93 9.16
C ALA A 213 16.45 -2.76 8.11
N ILE A 214 15.66 -3.81 7.89
CA ILE A 214 14.51 -3.81 6.98
C ILE A 214 13.23 -3.92 7.81
N ALA A 215 12.48 -2.83 7.89
CA ALA A 215 11.14 -2.81 8.46
C ALA A 215 10.11 -3.19 7.37
N VAL A 216 9.19 -4.11 7.66
CA VAL A 216 8.19 -4.56 6.68
C VAL A 216 6.79 -4.37 7.23
N ARG A 217 5.90 -3.74 6.47
CA ARG A 217 4.49 -3.54 6.82
C ARG A 217 3.69 -4.84 6.67
N THR A 218 3.94 -5.79 7.56
CA THR A 218 3.25 -7.08 7.60
C THR A 218 3.31 -7.67 9.02
N CYS A 219 2.83 -8.90 9.20
CA CYS A 219 2.94 -9.64 10.44
C CYS A 219 3.47 -11.06 10.20
N SER A 220 4.19 -11.60 11.18
CA SER A 220 4.81 -12.92 11.13
C SER A 220 3.79 -14.05 10.98
N GLU A 221 2.56 -13.89 11.46
CA GLU A 221 1.52 -14.90 11.27
C GLU A 221 1.03 -14.98 9.82
N PHE A 222 1.18 -13.89 9.06
CA PHE A 222 0.72 -13.83 7.68
C PHE A 222 1.80 -14.26 6.69
N GLU A 223 3.06 -13.86 6.88
CA GLU A 223 4.17 -14.11 5.93
C GLU A 223 5.44 -14.72 6.59
N PRO A 224 5.36 -15.81 7.37
CA PRO A 224 6.51 -16.30 8.13
C PRO A 224 7.67 -16.75 7.24
N GLU A 225 7.40 -17.54 6.19
CA GLU A 225 8.43 -18.07 5.29
C GLU A 225 9.09 -16.97 4.46
N TRP A 226 8.30 -15.99 4.02
CA TRP A 226 8.78 -14.85 3.23
C TRP A 226 9.63 -13.88 4.05
N LEU A 227 9.25 -13.61 5.30
CA LEU A 227 10.07 -12.78 6.21
C LEU A 227 11.41 -13.44 6.50
N HIS A 228 11.42 -14.76 6.74
CA HIS A 228 12.66 -15.50 6.96
C HIS A 228 13.55 -15.51 5.71
N LEU A 229 12.96 -15.75 4.54
CA LEU A 229 13.69 -15.69 3.27
C LEU A 229 14.28 -14.30 3.03
N LEU A 230 13.53 -13.23 3.34
CA LEU A 230 14.00 -11.86 3.17
C LEU A 230 15.24 -11.58 4.05
N GLU A 231 15.25 -12.08 5.29
CA GLU A 231 16.41 -12.02 6.18
C GLU A 231 17.60 -12.79 5.61
N ASP A 232 17.35 -13.96 5.04
CA ASP A 232 18.40 -14.80 4.42
C ASP A 232 19.03 -14.17 3.17
N ILE A 233 18.24 -13.58 2.28
CA ILE A 233 18.75 -13.05 1.00
C ILE A 233 19.45 -11.70 1.18
N HIS A 234 19.07 -10.90 2.18
CA HIS A 234 19.70 -9.61 2.46
C HIS A 234 20.74 -9.66 3.60
N ARG A 235 20.75 -10.73 4.41
CA ARG A 235 21.65 -10.91 5.56
C ARG A 235 21.58 -9.75 6.56
N LYS A 236 20.36 -9.29 6.83
CA LYS A 236 20.06 -8.15 7.69
C LYS A 236 18.83 -8.42 8.55
N PRO A 237 18.70 -7.76 9.72
CA PRO A 237 17.49 -7.85 10.53
C PRO A 237 16.25 -7.45 9.71
N VAL A 238 15.30 -8.37 9.58
CA VAL A 238 13.98 -8.13 9.00
C VAL A 238 12.97 -8.07 10.13
N ILE A 239 12.26 -6.94 10.24
CA ILE A 239 11.41 -6.63 11.38
C ILE A 239 10.00 -6.29 10.88
N PRO A 240 9.01 -7.18 11.05
CA PRO A 240 7.63 -6.82 10.79
C PRO A 240 7.18 -5.73 11.77
N VAL A 241 6.56 -4.66 11.25
CA VAL A 241 6.05 -3.54 12.05
C VAL A 241 4.54 -3.59 12.24
N GLY A 242 3.92 -4.72 11.88
CA GLY A 242 2.48 -4.86 11.82
C GLY A 242 1.93 -4.38 10.47
N VAL A 243 0.64 -4.58 10.26
CA VAL A 243 -0.06 -4.17 9.04
C VAL A 243 -0.42 -2.67 9.05
N LEU A 244 -0.25 -2.00 10.20
CA LEU A 244 -0.53 -0.57 10.38
C LEU A 244 -1.93 -0.20 9.87
N ALA A 245 -2.94 -0.94 10.33
CA ALA A 245 -4.32 -0.70 9.94
C ALA A 245 -4.78 0.68 10.46
N PRO A 246 -5.34 1.55 9.59
CA PRO A 246 -5.81 2.86 9.99
C PRO A 246 -7.00 2.74 10.94
N ARG A 247 -7.13 3.69 11.88
CA ARG A 247 -8.15 3.62 12.92
C ARG A 247 -9.33 4.54 12.56
N LEU A 248 -10.55 4.08 12.79
CA LEU A 248 -11.76 4.85 12.45
C LEU A 248 -11.78 6.25 13.07
N TYR A 249 -11.24 6.42 14.29
CA TYR A 249 -11.21 7.73 14.93
C TYR A 249 -10.35 8.76 14.18
N ASP A 250 -9.37 8.33 13.38
CA ASP A 250 -8.57 9.22 12.52
C ASP A 250 -9.41 9.79 11.36
N VAL A 251 -10.59 9.22 11.13
CA VAL A 251 -11.60 9.63 10.12
C VAL A 251 -12.89 10.18 10.78
N ASN A 252 -13.02 10.10 12.11
CA ASN A 252 -14.23 10.53 12.85
C ASN A 252 -14.23 12.03 13.22
N GLY A 253 -13.16 12.78 12.94
CA GLY A 253 -13.20 14.25 12.97
C GLY A 253 -14.16 14.86 11.93
N ASP A 254 -14.86 14.01 11.16
CA ASP A 254 -15.55 14.30 9.92
C ASP A 254 -16.92 13.59 9.86
N ASP A 255 -17.57 13.34 11.00
CA ASP A 255 -18.96 12.84 11.04
C ASP A 255 -19.98 13.88 10.52
N ASP A 256 -19.57 15.14 10.42
CA ASP A 256 -20.27 16.21 9.71
C ASP A 256 -19.88 16.33 8.23
N ASN A 257 -19.10 15.40 7.67
CA ASN A 257 -18.81 15.41 6.24
C ASN A 257 -20.10 15.23 5.42
N GLU A 258 -20.42 16.24 4.61
CA GLU A 258 -21.60 16.26 3.73
C GLU A 258 -21.66 15.04 2.80
N ASN A 259 -20.51 14.46 2.44
CA ASN A 259 -20.46 13.29 1.56
C ASN A 259 -20.76 11.97 2.29
N TRP A 260 -20.49 11.87 3.60
CA TRP A 260 -20.69 10.61 4.33
C TRP A 260 -22.15 10.32 4.64
N ARG A 261 -22.93 11.35 5.03
CA ARG A 261 -24.33 11.17 5.48
C ARG A 261 -25.21 10.46 4.41
N PRO A 262 -25.22 10.87 3.13
CA PRO A 262 -26.03 10.21 2.11
C PRO A 262 -25.56 8.77 1.82
N ILE A 263 -24.25 8.53 1.83
CA ILE A 263 -23.66 7.20 1.64
C ILE A 263 -24.13 6.28 2.76
N LYS A 264 -24.04 6.73 4.01
CA LYS A 264 -24.46 5.97 5.18
C LYS A 264 -25.96 5.66 5.11
N GLU A 265 -26.81 6.64 4.82
CA GLU A 265 -28.26 6.44 4.72
C GLU A 265 -28.65 5.40 3.66
N TRP A 266 -27.91 5.34 2.55
CA TRP A 266 -28.12 4.29 1.55
C TRP A 266 -27.66 2.92 2.05
N LEU A 267 -26.48 2.85 2.69
CA LEU A 267 -25.93 1.62 3.25
C LEU A 267 -26.79 1.04 4.39
N ASP A 268 -27.39 1.90 5.23
CA ASP A 268 -28.27 1.53 6.35
C ASP A 268 -29.55 0.82 5.85
N LYS A 269 -29.97 1.05 4.61
CA LYS A 269 -31.16 0.44 4.00
C LYS A 269 -30.89 -0.95 3.40
N GLN A 270 -29.62 -1.33 3.28
CA GLN A 270 -29.23 -2.61 2.69
C GLN A 270 -29.21 -3.72 3.73
N ALA A 271 -29.35 -4.97 3.27
CA ALA A 271 -29.23 -6.12 4.16
C ALA A 271 -27.80 -6.25 4.70
N LYS A 272 -27.68 -6.90 5.86
CA LYS A 272 -26.37 -7.13 6.49
C LYS A 272 -25.50 -8.00 5.57
N ARG A 273 -24.24 -7.61 5.39
CA ARG A 273 -23.25 -8.29 4.52
C ARG A 273 -23.75 -8.59 3.09
N SER A 274 -24.55 -7.71 2.50
CA SER A 274 -25.05 -7.89 1.11
C SER A 274 -24.41 -6.99 0.07
N VAL A 275 -23.84 -5.86 0.48
CA VAL A 275 -23.30 -4.84 -0.44
C VAL A 275 -21.89 -5.21 -0.89
N VAL A 276 -21.65 -5.15 -2.18
CA VAL A 276 -20.31 -5.19 -2.77
C VAL A 276 -19.76 -3.77 -2.81
N TYR A 277 -18.64 -3.52 -2.12
CA TYR A 277 -17.86 -2.31 -2.33
C TYR A 277 -16.90 -2.53 -3.51
N ILE A 278 -16.75 -1.54 -4.40
CA ILE A 278 -15.84 -1.60 -5.53
C ILE A 278 -14.99 -0.34 -5.53
N ALA A 279 -13.67 -0.51 -5.46
CA ALA A 279 -12.72 0.58 -5.56
C ALA A 279 -11.35 0.08 -6.00
N PHE A 280 -10.75 0.79 -6.95
CA PHE A 280 -9.47 0.44 -7.55
C PHE A 280 -8.32 1.34 -7.07
N GLY A 281 -8.51 2.03 -5.95
CA GLY A 281 -7.51 2.96 -5.39
C GLY A 281 -7.68 4.38 -5.91
N THR A 282 -6.83 5.29 -5.45
CA THR A 282 -6.91 6.72 -5.79
C THR A 282 -6.23 7.07 -7.11
N GLU A 283 -5.30 6.24 -7.57
CA GLU A 283 -4.43 6.56 -8.71
C GLU A 283 -4.69 5.65 -9.92
N ALA A 284 -5.45 4.57 -9.75
CA ALA A 284 -5.72 3.63 -10.83
C ALA A 284 -6.89 4.12 -11.70
N LYS A 285 -6.74 3.88 -13.01
CA LYS A 285 -7.74 4.13 -14.04
C LYS A 285 -8.01 2.83 -14.79
N LEU A 286 -9.28 2.53 -15.00
CA LEU A 286 -9.70 1.36 -15.76
C LEU A 286 -9.68 1.70 -17.25
N ARG A 287 -9.33 0.74 -18.10
CA ARG A 287 -9.58 0.88 -19.53
C ARG A 287 -11.08 0.82 -19.82
N ASN A 288 -11.53 1.40 -20.93
CA ASN A 288 -12.95 1.43 -21.30
C ASN A 288 -13.57 0.03 -21.45
N ASP A 289 -12.80 -0.97 -21.93
CA ASP A 289 -13.24 -2.36 -22.01
C ASP A 289 -13.41 -2.97 -20.61
N GLU A 290 -12.47 -2.76 -19.70
CA GLU A 290 -12.56 -3.23 -18.31
C GLU A 290 -13.73 -2.58 -17.57
N LEU A 291 -13.91 -1.26 -17.74
CA LEU A 291 -15.02 -0.50 -17.19
C LEU A 291 -16.37 -1.08 -17.64
N THR A 292 -16.49 -1.36 -18.93
CA THR A 292 -17.70 -1.91 -19.54
C THR A 292 -18.04 -3.30 -19.00
N GLU A 293 -17.05 -4.20 -18.94
CA GLU A 293 -17.28 -5.56 -18.44
C GLU A 293 -17.55 -5.59 -16.93
N ILE A 294 -16.91 -4.71 -16.14
CA ILE A 294 -17.23 -4.54 -14.71
C ILE A 294 -18.66 -4.03 -14.52
N ALA A 295 -19.06 -2.98 -15.26
CA ALA A 295 -20.41 -2.43 -15.17
C ALA A 295 -21.46 -3.49 -15.50
N TYR A 296 -21.35 -4.18 -16.64
CA TYR A 296 -22.29 -5.25 -16.97
C TYR A 296 -22.22 -6.43 -16.00
N GLY A 297 -21.05 -6.73 -15.42
CA GLY A 297 -20.91 -7.75 -14.40
C GLY A 297 -21.65 -7.41 -13.10
N LEU A 298 -21.55 -6.15 -12.65
CA LEU A 298 -22.34 -5.64 -11.52
C LEU A 298 -23.84 -5.69 -11.82
N GLU A 299 -24.24 -5.33 -13.04
CA GLU A 299 -25.63 -5.43 -13.48
C GLU A 299 -26.14 -6.88 -13.40
N LEU A 300 -25.42 -7.83 -13.98
CA LEU A 300 -25.73 -9.26 -14.03
C LEU A 300 -25.64 -9.95 -12.66
N SER A 301 -24.81 -9.43 -11.75
CA SER A 301 -24.67 -10.00 -10.41
C SER A 301 -25.98 -9.94 -9.61
N GLY A 302 -26.80 -8.91 -9.87
CA GLY A 302 -28.00 -8.60 -9.10
C GLY A 302 -27.73 -8.17 -7.65
N LEU A 303 -26.46 -8.10 -7.22
CA LEU A 303 -26.10 -7.71 -5.86
C LEU A 303 -26.19 -6.18 -5.68
N PRO A 304 -26.53 -5.71 -4.47
CA PRO A 304 -26.35 -4.30 -4.13
C PRO A 304 -24.86 -3.93 -4.20
N PHE A 305 -24.54 -2.74 -4.73
CA PHE A 305 -23.15 -2.33 -4.87
C PHE A 305 -22.94 -0.83 -4.61
N PHE A 306 -21.74 -0.51 -4.12
CA PHE A 306 -21.24 0.85 -4.02
C PHE A 306 -19.90 0.93 -4.75
N TRP A 307 -19.87 1.61 -5.89
CA TRP A 307 -18.70 1.70 -6.76
C TRP A 307 -18.10 3.10 -6.74
N VAL A 308 -16.86 3.20 -6.25
CA VAL A 308 -16.04 4.39 -6.40
C VAL A 308 -15.34 4.32 -7.74
N LEU A 309 -15.69 5.23 -8.64
CA LEU A 309 -15.26 5.18 -10.02
C LEU A 309 -14.63 6.51 -10.42
N ARG A 310 -13.36 6.48 -10.82
CA ARG A 310 -12.70 7.61 -11.48
C ARG A 310 -12.71 7.34 -12.97
N LEU A 311 -13.35 8.23 -13.72
CA LEU A 311 -13.40 8.20 -15.17
C LEU A 311 -12.32 9.12 -15.74
N ASP A 312 -11.74 8.73 -16.86
CA ASP A 312 -11.04 9.66 -17.75
C ASP A 312 -12.05 10.48 -18.55
N ASP A 313 -11.59 11.60 -19.13
CA ASP A 313 -12.44 12.50 -19.92
C ASP A 313 -13.13 11.77 -21.10
N ASP A 314 -12.53 10.68 -21.59
CA ASP A 314 -13.03 9.85 -22.70
C ASP A 314 -13.70 8.53 -22.26
N SER A 315 -13.87 8.33 -20.94
CA SER A 315 -14.46 7.10 -20.38
C SER A 315 -15.89 7.34 -19.94
N GLU A 316 -16.81 6.53 -20.44
CA GLU A 316 -18.22 6.58 -20.05
C GLU A 316 -18.72 5.20 -19.62
N LEU A 317 -19.62 5.20 -18.63
CA LEU A 317 -20.36 3.99 -18.27
C LEU A 317 -21.27 3.57 -19.42
N PRO A 318 -21.60 2.27 -19.54
CA PRO A 318 -22.55 1.82 -20.55
C PRO A 318 -23.87 2.58 -20.47
N GLU A 319 -24.40 2.98 -21.63
CA GLU A 319 -25.61 3.80 -21.74
C GLU A 319 -26.74 3.22 -20.87
N GLY A 320 -27.33 4.04 -20.01
CA GLY A 320 -28.44 3.67 -19.12
C GLY A 320 -28.08 2.77 -17.92
N PHE A 321 -26.79 2.51 -17.66
CA PHE A 321 -26.34 1.65 -16.56
C PHE A 321 -26.89 2.08 -15.18
N GLU A 322 -26.80 3.37 -14.84
CA GLU A 322 -27.27 3.87 -13.54
C GLU A 322 -28.80 3.73 -13.40
N GLU A 323 -29.56 3.93 -14.47
CA GLU A 323 -31.02 3.72 -14.43
C GLU A 323 -31.39 2.23 -14.29
N ARG A 324 -30.68 1.32 -14.98
CA ARG A 324 -30.88 -0.14 -14.83
C ARG A 324 -30.44 -0.69 -13.47
N THR A 325 -29.59 0.05 -12.75
CA THR A 325 -29.08 -0.33 -11.42
C THR A 325 -29.68 0.52 -10.29
N LYS A 326 -30.65 1.38 -10.61
CA LYS A 326 -31.28 2.30 -9.67
C LYS A 326 -31.87 1.57 -8.46
N GLY A 327 -31.59 2.10 -7.28
CA GLY A 327 -32.06 1.55 -6.00
C GLY A 327 -31.20 0.40 -5.44
N ARG A 328 -30.37 -0.25 -6.26
CA ARG A 328 -29.43 -1.30 -5.82
C ARG A 328 -27.96 -0.92 -5.97
N GLY A 329 -27.63 0.04 -6.83
CA GLY A 329 -26.27 0.50 -7.08
C GLY A 329 -26.10 1.98 -6.79
N ILE A 330 -24.93 2.36 -6.28
CA ILE A 330 -24.43 3.73 -6.33
C ILE A 330 -23.10 3.73 -7.08
N VAL A 331 -22.95 4.63 -8.05
CA VAL A 331 -21.65 5.02 -8.60
C VAL A 331 -21.28 6.39 -8.03
N CYS A 332 -20.07 6.50 -7.49
CA CYS A 332 -19.57 7.73 -6.90
C CYS A 332 -18.26 8.14 -7.59
N ALA A 333 -18.28 9.30 -8.25
CA ALA A 333 -17.12 9.86 -8.94
C ALA A 333 -16.23 10.74 -8.05
N THR A 334 -16.67 11.03 -6.82
CA THR A 334 -15.95 11.87 -5.87
C THR A 334 -15.26 11.04 -4.81
N TRP A 335 -14.42 11.71 -4.00
CA TRP A 335 -13.78 11.05 -2.86
C TRP A 335 -14.82 10.54 -1.86
N VAL A 336 -14.57 9.36 -1.29
CA VAL A 336 -15.38 8.75 -0.24
C VAL A 336 -14.53 8.28 0.94
N PRO A 337 -15.09 8.24 2.15
CA PRO A 337 -14.40 7.67 3.31
C PRO A 337 -14.40 6.14 3.25
N GLN A 338 -13.54 5.54 2.43
CA GLN A 338 -13.44 4.09 2.21
C GLN A 338 -13.46 3.29 3.51
N LEU A 339 -12.70 3.74 4.52
CA LEU A 339 -12.63 3.09 5.82
C LEU A 339 -14.01 2.99 6.51
N LYS A 340 -14.83 4.05 6.41
CA LYS A 340 -16.19 4.06 6.98
C LYS A 340 -17.14 3.16 6.19
N ILE A 341 -16.98 3.08 4.87
CA ILE A 341 -17.76 2.16 4.02
C ILE A 341 -17.42 0.71 4.37
N LEU A 342 -16.15 0.33 4.38
CA LEU A 342 -15.69 -1.03 4.70
C LEU A 342 -16.10 -1.45 6.13
N ALA A 343 -16.15 -0.51 7.07
CA ALA A 343 -16.61 -0.77 8.43
C ALA A 343 -18.13 -0.93 8.57
N HIS A 344 -18.91 -0.61 7.52
CA HIS A 344 -20.36 -0.64 7.59
C HIS A 344 -20.92 -2.07 7.55
N ASP A 345 -21.88 -2.39 8.42
CA ASP A 345 -22.44 -3.74 8.60
C ASP A 345 -23.06 -4.34 7.33
N SER A 346 -23.54 -3.50 6.41
CA SER A 346 -24.12 -3.95 5.15
C SER A 346 -23.09 -4.35 4.09
N VAL A 347 -21.83 -3.92 4.22
CA VAL A 347 -20.77 -4.31 3.27
C VAL A 347 -20.36 -5.76 3.54
N GLY A 348 -20.49 -6.58 2.49
CA GLY A 348 -20.30 -8.02 2.51
C GLY A 348 -19.18 -8.55 1.61
N GLY A 349 -18.63 -7.71 0.74
CA GLY A 349 -17.48 -8.06 -0.09
C GLY A 349 -16.83 -6.84 -0.72
N PHE A 350 -15.58 -7.01 -1.17
CA PHE A 350 -14.81 -5.95 -1.79
C PHE A 350 -14.14 -6.42 -3.09
N LEU A 351 -14.55 -5.84 -4.21
CA LEU A 351 -13.77 -5.93 -5.46
C LEU A 351 -12.69 -4.86 -5.42
N THR A 352 -11.44 -5.30 -5.28
CA THR A 352 -10.29 -4.44 -5.02
C THR A 352 -9.16 -4.68 -6.00
N HIS A 353 -8.40 -3.64 -6.31
CA HIS A 353 -7.16 -3.69 -7.09
C HIS A 353 -5.99 -4.42 -6.39
N SER A 354 -6.23 -5.07 -5.25
CA SER A 354 -5.23 -5.84 -4.49
C SER A 354 -4.04 -5.00 -3.98
N GLY A 355 -4.22 -3.68 -3.86
CA GLY A 355 -3.25 -2.82 -3.19
C GLY A 355 -3.23 -3.10 -1.68
N TRP A 356 -2.04 -3.21 -1.11
CA TRP A 356 -1.87 -3.72 0.25
C TRP A 356 -2.62 -2.89 1.31
N SER A 357 -2.66 -1.56 1.19
CA SER A 357 -3.44 -0.70 2.08
C SER A 357 -4.94 -1.03 2.05
N SER A 358 -5.53 -1.22 0.87
CA SER A 358 -6.95 -1.58 0.73
C SER A 358 -7.26 -2.97 1.27
N VAL A 359 -6.35 -3.93 1.09
CA VAL A 359 -6.45 -5.28 1.65
C VAL A 359 -6.44 -5.22 3.17
N VAL A 360 -5.50 -4.49 3.77
CA VAL A 360 -5.42 -4.29 5.22
C VAL A 360 -6.72 -3.68 5.75
N GLU A 361 -7.23 -2.64 5.08
CA GLU A 361 -8.46 -1.97 5.50
C GLU A 361 -9.69 -2.88 5.48
N ALA A 362 -9.78 -3.78 4.51
CA ALA A 362 -10.91 -4.67 4.35
C ALA A 362 -10.86 -5.86 5.32
N LEU A 363 -9.70 -6.50 5.46
CA LEU A 363 -9.54 -7.66 6.34
C LEU A 363 -9.72 -7.29 7.81
N GLN A 364 -9.38 -6.07 8.23
CA GLN A 364 -9.66 -5.63 9.60
C GLN A 364 -11.16 -5.63 9.94
N PHE A 365 -12.04 -5.50 8.92
CA PHE A 365 -13.50 -5.45 9.07
C PHE A 365 -14.20 -6.71 8.60
N GLU A 366 -13.45 -7.81 8.45
CA GLU A 366 -13.97 -9.12 8.04
C GLU A 366 -14.56 -9.12 6.63
N ILE A 367 -14.11 -8.22 5.76
CA ILE A 367 -14.62 -8.12 4.40
C ILE A 367 -13.86 -9.08 3.49
N PRO A 368 -14.54 -10.07 2.88
CA PRO A 368 -13.92 -10.97 1.92
C PRO A 368 -13.61 -10.26 0.60
N LEU A 369 -12.60 -10.75 -0.12
CA LEU A 369 -12.00 -10.05 -1.24
C LEU A 369 -12.25 -10.77 -2.57
N VAL A 370 -12.64 -10.00 -3.59
CA VAL A 370 -12.45 -10.38 -4.99
C VAL A 370 -11.26 -9.57 -5.51
N LEU A 371 -10.22 -10.28 -5.93
CA LEU A 371 -8.92 -9.72 -6.25
C LEU A 371 -8.86 -9.38 -7.73
N PHE A 372 -8.61 -8.10 -8.00
CA PHE A 372 -8.33 -7.55 -9.31
C PHE A 372 -6.93 -6.94 -9.30
N THR A 373 -6.32 -6.75 -10.48
CA THR A 373 -4.96 -6.22 -10.61
C THR A 373 -4.87 -5.21 -11.75
N ILE A 374 -4.19 -4.10 -11.53
CA ILE A 374 -4.05 -3.02 -12.52
C ILE A 374 -2.58 -2.78 -12.81
N ALA A 375 -1.76 -2.54 -11.78
CA ALA A 375 -0.35 -2.17 -11.92
C ALA A 375 0.47 -2.48 -10.65
N ASN A 376 1.76 -2.13 -10.65
CA ASN A 376 2.67 -2.21 -9.50
C ASN A 376 2.79 -3.64 -8.91
N ASP A 377 2.88 -3.74 -7.59
CA ASP A 377 2.99 -4.96 -6.79
C ASP A 377 1.69 -5.77 -6.69
N GLN A 378 0.59 -5.28 -7.28
CA GLN A 378 -0.75 -5.85 -7.10
C GLN A 378 -0.86 -7.30 -7.59
N GLY A 379 -0.11 -7.68 -8.63
CA GLY A 379 -0.04 -9.06 -9.12
C GLY A 379 0.49 -10.02 -8.06
N LEU A 380 1.62 -9.69 -7.44
CA LEU A 380 2.21 -10.50 -6.37
C LEU A 380 1.36 -10.52 -5.11
N ASN A 381 0.75 -9.38 -4.74
CA ASN A 381 -0.19 -9.34 -3.62
C ASN A 381 -1.40 -10.24 -3.87
N ALA A 382 -1.97 -10.19 -5.08
CA ALA A 382 -3.12 -11.01 -5.45
C ALA A 382 -2.78 -12.51 -5.42
N ALA A 383 -1.62 -12.90 -5.98
CA ALA A 383 -1.15 -14.28 -5.96
C ALA A 383 -0.90 -14.79 -4.51
N LEU A 384 -0.32 -13.97 -3.64
CA LEU A 384 -0.14 -14.31 -2.22
C LEU A 384 -1.48 -14.49 -1.49
N LEU A 385 -2.43 -13.60 -1.74
CA LEU A 385 -3.77 -13.66 -1.13
C LEU A 385 -4.57 -14.87 -1.61
N GLU A 386 -4.45 -15.22 -2.90
CA GLU A 386 -5.07 -16.41 -3.48
C GLU A 386 -4.46 -17.69 -2.90
N GLU A 387 -3.13 -17.79 -2.84
CA GLU A 387 -2.42 -18.94 -2.27
C GLU A 387 -2.85 -19.21 -0.81
N LYS A 388 -3.05 -18.14 -0.03
CA LYS A 388 -3.52 -18.22 1.36
C LYS A 388 -5.04 -18.33 1.50
N GLN A 389 -5.78 -18.39 0.38
CA GLN A 389 -7.24 -18.44 0.30
C GLN A 389 -7.95 -17.27 0.99
N VAL A 390 -7.29 -16.11 1.07
CA VAL A 390 -7.81 -14.89 1.72
C VAL A 390 -8.68 -14.07 0.76
N GLY A 391 -8.48 -14.23 -0.55
CA GLY A 391 -9.31 -13.64 -1.59
C GLY A 391 -9.48 -14.56 -2.77
N TYR A 392 -10.53 -14.31 -3.56
CA TYR A 392 -10.79 -15.00 -4.80
C TYR A 392 -10.23 -14.19 -5.97
N LEU A 393 -9.30 -14.75 -6.74
CA LEU A 393 -8.72 -14.08 -7.89
C LEU A 393 -9.73 -14.04 -9.04
N LEU A 394 -10.06 -12.83 -9.54
CA LEU A 394 -10.91 -12.69 -10.70
C LEU A 394 -10.24 -13.43 -11.89
N PRO A 395 -10.95 -14.39 -12.54
CA PRO A 395 -10.43 -15.05 -13.72
C PRO A 395 -10.19 -14.05 -14.85
N ARG A 396 -8.99 -14.10 -15.43
CA ARG A 396 -8.55 -13.24 -16.54
C ARG A 396 -7.69 -14.05 -17.49
N GLU A 397 -7.69 -13.70 -18.77
CA GLU A 397 -6.81 -14.29 -19.77
C GLU A 397 -5.35 -13.96 -19.48
N GLU A 398 -4.47 -14.96 -19.56
CA GLU A 398 -3.05 -14.79 -19.21
C GLU A 398 -2.31 -13.84 -20.16
N SER A 399 -2.71 -13.79 -21.44
CA SER A 399 -2.02 -13.02 -22.48
C SER A 399 -2.19 -11.52 -22.36
N ASP A 400 -3.40 -11.06 -22.03
CA ASP A 400 -3.75 -9.62 -22.08
C ASP A 400 -4.54 -9.14 -20.84
N GLY A 401 -4.90 -10.05 -19.94
CA GLY A 401 -5.71 -9.75 -18.78
C GLY A 401 -7.16 -9.41 -19.12
N SER A 402 -7.68 -9.77 -20.30
CA SER A 402 -9.10 -9.61 -20.60
C SER A 402 -9.96 -10.52 -19.71
N PHE A 403 -11.20 -10.12 -19.48
CA PHE A 403 -12.16 -10.87 -18.67
C PHE A 403 -13.58 -10.57 -19.14
N THR A 404 -14.55 -11.34 -18.64
CA THR A 404 -15.95 -11.20 -19.04
C THR A 404 -16.81 -10.67 -17.89
N ARG A 405 -17.89 -9.96 -18.23
CA ARG A 405 -18.96 -9.60 -17.29
C ARG A 405 -19.50 -10.79 -16.50
N GLN A 406 -19.52 -11.99 -17.11
CA GLN A 406 -19.96 -13.22 -16.46
C GLN A 406 -18.97 -13.61 -15.35
N SER A 407 -17.66 -13.57 -15.63
CA SER A 407 -16.63 -13.82 -14.62
C SER A 407 -16.71 -12.84 -13.45
N VAL A 408 -17.02 -11.55 -13.70
CA VAL A 408 -17.27 -10.56 -12.64
C VAL A 408 -18.50 -10.95 -11.82
N ALA A 409 -19.64 -11.20 -12.47
CA ALA A 409 -20.88 -11.55 -11.78
C ALA A 409 -20.73 -12.81 -10.92
N ASP A 410 -20.10 -13.86 -11.45
CA ASP A 410 -19.92 -15.13 -10.75
C ASP A 410 -18.93 -15.00 -9.59
N SER A 411 -17.82 -14.28 -9.78
CA SER A 411 -16.84 -14.02 -8.70
C SER A 411 -17.47 -13.28 -7.52
N LEU A 412 -18.30 -12.28 -7.81
CA LEU A 412 -19.00 -11.50 -6.78
C LEU A 412 -20.03 -12.36 -6.04
N LYS A 413 -20.84 -13.16 -6.76
CA LYS A 413 -21.82 -14.05 -6.13
C LYS A 413 -21.15 -15.11 -5.28
N LEU A 414 -20.11 -15.76 -5.81
CA LEU A 414 -19.34 -16.77 -5.13
C LEU A 414 -18.89 -16.27 -3.75
N VAL A 415 -18.17 -15.15 -3.73
CA VAL A 415 -17.59 -14.62 -2.50
C VAL A 415 -18.64 -14.11 -1.52
N VAL A 416 -19.69 -13.43 -2.00
CA VAL A 416 -20.60 -12.68 -1.12
C VAL A 416 -21.79 -13.51 -0.65
N VAL A 417 -22.36 -14.39 -1.50
CA VAL A 417 -23.64 -15.05 -1.20
C VAL A 417 -23.63 -16.57 -1.31
N GLU A 418 -22.83 -17.17 -2.21
CA GLU A 418 -22.87 -18.61 -2.44
C GLU A 418 -22.15 -19.39 -1.31
N GLU A 419 -22.52 -20.65 -1.12
CA GLU A 419 -21.98 -21.46 -0.03
C GLU A 419 -20.57 -21.97 -0.36
N GLU A 420 -20.27 -22.15 -1.63
CA GLU A 420 -18.95 -22.49 -2.16
C GLU A 420 -17.89 -21.45 -1.78
N GLY A 421 -18.26 -20.16 -1.74
CA GLY A 421 -17.36 -19.08 -1.33
C GLY A 421 -17.37 -18.78 0.16
N LYS A 422 -18.06 -19.58 0.99
CA LYS A 422 -18.05 -19.42 2.45
C LYS A 422 -16.65 -19.50 3.04
N SER A 423 -15.78 -20.31 2.46
CA SER A 423 -14.37 -20.40 2.87
C SER A 423 -13.67 -19.04 2.85
N TYR A 424 -13.93 -18.19 1.86
CA TYR A 424 -13.38 -16.83 1.79
C TYR A 424 -13.93 -15.91 2.88
N ARG A 425 -15.23 -16.03 3.20
CA ARG A 425 -15.87 -15.26 4.29
C ARG A 425 -15.33 -15.67 5.65
N ASP A 426 -15.20 -16.97 5.89
CA ASP A 426 -14.63 -17.53 7.12
C ASP A 426 -13.14 -17.14 7.24
N LYS A 427 -12.40 -17.15 6.13
CA LYS A 427 -11.00 -16.73 6.12
C LYS A 427 -10.82 -15.24 6.40
N ALA A 428 -11.65 -14.37 5.81
CA ALA A 428 -11.63 -12.94 6.12
C ALA A 428 -11.89 -12.66 7.62
N LYS A 429 -12.80 -13.44 8.23
CA LYS A 429 -13.06 -13.39 9.68
C LYS A 429 -11.91 -13.91 10.53
N GLU A 430 -11.17 -14.91 10.06
CA GLU A 430 -9.93 -15.34 10.71
C GLU A 430 -8.87 -14.23 10.63
N MET A 431 -8.70 -13.63 9.46
CA MET A 431 -7.72 -12.56 9.22
C MET A 431 -8.03 -11.31 10.04
N SER A 432 -9.28 -10.98 10.34
CA SER A 432 -9.59 -9.82 11.21
C SER A 432 -8.96 -9.92 12.60
N ARG A 433 -8.69 -11.14 13.10
CA ARG A 433 -7.98 -11.35 14.38
C ARG A 433 -6.47 -11.07 14.28
N LEU A 434 -5.93 -11.03 13.08
CA LEU A 434 -4.54 -10.65 12.83
C LEU A 434 -4.46 -9.16 12.46
N PHE A 435 -5.30 -8.71 11.55
CA PHE A 435 -5.26 -7.36 10.97
C PHE A 435 -5.95 -6.31 11.86
N GLY A 436 -6.98 -6.70 12.62
CA GLY A 436 -7.75 -5.83 13.52
C GLY A 436 -7.35 -5.87 15.00
N ASP A 437 -6.48 -6.80 15.42
CA ASP A 437 -6.01 -6.92 16.81
C ASP A 437 -4.98 -5.84 17.14
N LYS A 438 -5.46 -4.76 17.77
CA LYS A 438 -4.65 -3.58 18.12
C LYS A 438 -3.51 -3.87 19.09
N ASP A 439 -3.69 -4.82 20.00
CA ASP A 439 -2.64 -5.17 20.97
C ASP A 439 -1.51 -5.91 20.26
N ARG A 440 -1.85 -6.82 19.34
CA ARG A 440 -0.87 -7.46 18.46
C ARG A 440 -0.15 -6.45 17.59
N GLN A 441 -0.88 -5.54 16.93
CA GLN A 441 -0.27 -4.50 16.10
C GLN A 441 0.67 -3.60 16.90
N THR A 442 0.30 -3.27 18.15
CA THR A 442 1.16 -2.47 19.05
C THR A 442 2.45 -3.21 19.42
N LYS A 443 2.38 -4.53 19.67
CA LYS A 443 3.57 -5.35 19.97
C LYS A 443 4.59 -5.37 18.84
N TYR A 444 4.14 -5.36 17.58
CA TYR A 444 5.07 -5.26 16.44
C TYR A 444 5.85 -3.94 16.45
N VAL A 445 5.17 -2.82 16.73
CA VAL A 445 5.85 -1.52 16.86
C VAL A 445 6.79 -1.49 18.08
N ASP A 446 6.39 -2.11 19.20
CA ASP A 446 7.25 -2.21 20.38
C ASP A 446 8.51 -3.03 20.10
N ASN A 447 8.41 -4.14 19.36
CA ASN A 447 9.55 -4.95 18.94
C ASN A 447 10.48 -4.18 18.00
N PHE A 448 9.91 -3.42 17.05
CA PHE A 448 10.68 -2.54 16.17
C PHE A 448 11.43 -1.48 16.98
N LEU A 449 10.77 -0.78 17.90
CA LEU A 449 11.42 0.21 18.76
C LEU A 449 12.50 -0.40 19.66
N ALA A 450 12.27 -1.59 20.21
CA ALA A 450 13.27 -2.31 21.00
C ALA A 450 14.54 -2.59 20.17
N HIS A 451 14.38 -2.97 18.90
CA HIS A 451 15.49 -3.12 17.97
C HIS A 451 16.21 -1.78 17.74
N LEU A 452 15.48 -0.71 17.39
CA LEU A 452 16.06 0.60 17.12
C LEU A 452 16.85 1.16 18.34
N VAL A 453 16.32 0.97 19.55
CA VAL A 453 16.99 1.40 20.79
C VAL A 453 18.29 0.63 21.03
N SER A 454 18.31 -0.67 20.74
CA SER A 454 19.46 -1.53 21.01
C SER A 454 20.55 -1.48 19.93
N HIS A 455 20.23 -1.03 18.72
CA HIS A 455 21.13 -1.08 17.56
C HIS A 455 21.47 0.30 16.96
N ARG A 456 21.08 1.41 17.60
CA ARG A 456 21.48 2.75 17.13
C ARG A 456 23.01 2.90 17.15
N HIS A 457 23.54 3.59 16.16
CA HIS A 457 24.95 3.97 16.16
C HIS A 457 25.26 4.90 17.35
N PRO A 458 26.47 4.81 17.92
CA PRO A 458 26.92 5.79 18.92
C PRO A 458 26.94 7.18 18.30
N LYS A 459 26.52 8.20 19.07
CA LYS A 459 26.67 9.59 18.63
C LYS A 459 28.16 9.93 18.59
N VAL A 460 28.62 10.40 17.43
CA VAL A 460 30.01 10.83 17.18
C VAL A 460 30.28 12.19 17.82
#